data_AF-A0A3C1H6I4-F1
#
_entry.id   AF-A0A3C1H6I4-F1
#
_cell.length_a   1.000
_cell.length_b   1.000
_cell.length_c   1.000
_cell.angle_alpha   90.00
_cell.angle_beta   90.00
_cell.angle_gamma   90.00
#
_symmetry.space_group_name_H-M   'P 1'
#
loop_
_entity.id
_entity.type
_entity.pdbx_description
1 polymer ?
#
loop_
_entity_poly.entity_id
_entity_poly.type
_entity_poly.pdbx_seq_one_letter_code
_entity_poly.pdbx_strand_id
1 'polypeptide(L)'
;MNWWSSHQLKSKKPEARIAAVQKLASSQKPEVIATLGEMVSDTDPGVRQAVAAALGTFKDEKVVMPLSMLLRDFAPETRIAAA
;
A
#
# COMPACT_ATOMS: atom_id res chain seq x y z
N MET A 1 -3.16 16.28 9.41
CA MET A 1 -3.49 14.94 9.96
C MET A 1 -4.87 14.57 9.45
N ASN A 2 -4.96 13.62 8.51
CA ASN A 2 -6.23 13.31 7.84
C ASN A 2 -6.89 12.11 8.53
N TRP A 3 -7.59 12.41 9.64
CA TRP A 3 -8.29 11.46 10.52
C TRP A 3 -9.17 10.42 9.77
N TRP A 4 -9.75 10.83 8.64
CA TRP A 4 -10.61 9.99 7.81
C TRP A 4 -9.85 8.89 7.03
N SER A 5 -8.60 9.14 6.64
CA SER A 5 -7.75 8.14 5.95
C SER A 5 -7.43 6.99 6.91
N SER A 6 -7.01 7.28 8.14
CA SER A 6 -6.76 6.26 9.17
C SER A 6 -7.98 5.42 9.53
N HIS A 7 -9.20 5.96 9.38
CA HIS A 7 -10.43 5.20 9.62
C HIS A 7 -10.73 4.21 8.49
N GLN A 8 -10.58 4.62 7.21
CA GLN A 8 -10.78 3.73 6.08
C GLN A 8 -9.72 2.62 6.00
N LEU A 9 -8.48 2.92 6.39
CA LEU A 9 -7.40 1.94 6.50
C LEU A 9 -7.70 0.81 7.49
N LYS A 10 -8.61 1.03 8.45
CA LYS A 10 -9.04 0.03 9.44
C LYS A 10 -10.40 -0.57 9.12
N SER A 11 -10.96 -0.30 7.94
CA SER A 11 -12.23 -0.88 7.52
C SER A 11 -12.14 -2.40 7.46
N LYS A 12 -13.23 -3.09 7.86
CA LYS A 12 -13.35 -4.54 7.68
C LYS A 12 -13.47 -4.94 6.20
N LYS A 13 -13.87 -4.01 5.33
CA LYS A 13 -14.03 -4.24 3.88
C LYS A 13 -12.71 -3.99 3.15
N PRO A 14 -12.10 -5.00 2.50
CA PRO A 14 -10.88 -4.83 1.72
C PRO A 14 -11.00 -3.74 0.65
N GLU A 15 -12.16 -3.61 0.01
CA GLU A 15 -12.39 -2.63 -1.06
C GLU A 15 -12.26 -1.19 -0.56
N ALA A 16 -12.69 -0.93 0.68
CA ALA A 16 -12.53 0.38 1.31
C ALA A 16 -11.06 0.68 1.64
N ARG A 17 -10.29 -0.33 2.04
CA ARG A 17 -8.84 -0.20 2.28
C ARG A 17 -8.08 0.02 0.97
N ILE A 18 -8.43 -0.69 -0.10
CA ILE A 18 -7.89 -0.48 -1.45
C ILE A 18 -8.16 0.96 -1.93
N ALA A 19 -9.40 1.44 -1.80
CA ALA A 19 -9.74 2.80 -2.19
C ALA A 19 -8.94 3.85 -1.40
N ALA A 20 -8.70 3.59 -0.11
CA ALA A 20 -7.86 4.45 0.72
C ALA A 20 -6.39 4.44 0.26
N VAL A 21 -5.81 3.26 -0.06
CA VAL A 21 -4.46 3.13 -0.65
C VAL A 21 -4.34 3.94 -1.94
N GLN A 22 -5.29 3.78 -2.86
CA GLN A 22 -5.28 4.49 -4.14
C GLN A 22 -5.36 6.00 -3.97
N LYS A 23 -6.21 6.46 -3.03
CA LYS A 23 -6.34 7.90 -2.73
C LYS A 23 -5.10 8.47 -2.03
N LEU A 24 -4.43 7.67 -1.20
CA LEU A 24 -3.16 8.05 -0.59
C LEU A 24 -2.08 8.18 -1.67
N ALA A 25 -1.97 7.19 -2.56
CA ALA A 25 -1.01 7.19 -3.67
C ALA A 25 -1.20 8.37 -4.62
N SER A 26 -2.45 8.75 -4.94
CA SER A 26 -2.74 9.85 -5.87
C SER A 26 -2.27 11.22 -5.36
N SER A 27 -2.01 11.36 -4.07
CA SER A 27 -1.45 12.58 -3.51
C SER A 27 0.02 12.80 -3.87
N GLN A 28 0.75 11.74 -4.27
CA GLN A 28 2.17 11.74 -4.65
C GLN A 28 3.10 12.42 -3.63
N LYS A 29 2.66 12.42 -2.38
CA LYS A 29 3.33 13.02 -1.23
C LYS A 29 4.24 11.99 -0.57
N PRO A 30 5.57 12.21 -0.50
CA PRO A 30 6.49 11.25 0.10
C PRO A 30 6.15 10.86 1.53
N GLU A 31 5.50 11.75 2.30
CA GLU A 31 5.04 11.46 3.66
C GLU A 31 4.01 10.31 3.74
N VAL A 32 3.35 9.97 2.64
CA VAL A 32 2.38 8.87 2.56
C VAL A 32 3.05 7.49 2.48
N ILE A 33 4.32 7.43 2.06
CA ILE A 33 5.05 6.17 1.90
C ILE A 33 5.11 5.39 3.22
N ALA A 34 5.27 6.09 4.36
CA ALA A 34 5.24 5.47 5.67
C ALA A 34 3.90 4.79 5.98
N THR A 35 2.79 5.45 5.66
CA THR A 35 1.43 4.90 5.84
C THR A 35 1.17 3.71 4.92
N LEU A 36 1.62 3.77 3.66
CA LEU A 36 1.54 2.62 2.75
C LEU A 36 2.42 1.45 3.24
N GLY A 37 3.57 1.76 3.84
CA GLY A 37 4.46 0.78 4.46
C GLY A 37 3.81 -0.02 5.59
N GLU A 38 2.88 0.56 6.36
CA GLU A 38 2.12 -0.19 7.38
C GLU A 38 1.16 -1.23 6.76
N MET A 39 0.76 -1.03 5.51
CA MET A 39 -0.23 -1.88 4.83
C MET A 39 0.39 -3.03 4.04
N VAL A 40 1.71 -3.14 3.98
CA VAL A 40 2.38 -4.28 3.31
C VAL A 40 2.04 -5.63 3.96
N SER A 41 1.56 -5.60 5.20
CA SER A 41 1.14 -6.77 5.98
C SER A 41 -0.38 -6.88 6.11
N ASP A 42 -1.15 -6.21 5.24
CA ASP A 42 -2.62 -6.31 5.26
C ASP A 42 -3.05 -7.78 5.08
N THR A 43 -4.10 -8.19 5.78
CA THR A 43 -4.57 -9.57 5.76
C THR A 43 -5.13 -9.97 4.39
N ASP A 44 -5.64 -9.01 3.63
CA ASP A 44 -6.20 -9.24 2.31
C ASP A 44 -5.12 -9.09 1.21
N PRO A 45 -4.92 -10.11 0.35
CA PRO A 45 -3.92 -10.03 -0.71
C PRO A 45 -4.20 -8.94 -1.75
N GLY A 46 -5.48 -8.61 -2.01
CA GLY A 46 -5.84 -7.54 -2.93
C GLY A 46 -5.43 -6.16 -2.40
N VAL A 47 -5.51 -5.95 -1.08
CA VAL A 47 -4.96 -4.75 -0.44
C VAL A 47 -3.44 -4.70 -0.58
N ARG A 48 -2.72 -5.81 -0.31
CA ARG A 48 -1.25 -5.85 -0.44
C ARG A 48 -0.79 -5.60 -1.89
N GLN A 49 -1.50 -6.15 -2.87
CA GLN A 49 -1.26 -5.86 -4.29
C GLN A 49 -1.47 -4.37 -4.60
N ALA A 50 -2.54 -3.75 -4.10
CA ALA A 50 -2.78 -2.32 -4.28
C ALA A 50 -1.68 -1.47 -3.64
N VAL A 51 -1.15 -1.89 -2.48
CA VAL A 51 -0.03 -1.24 -1.80
C VAL A 51 1.25 -1.34 -2.63
N ALA A 52 1.55 -2.52 -3.19
CA ALA A 52 2.69 -2.72 -4.09
C ALA A 52 2.63 -1.77 -5.30
N ALA A 53 1.48 -1.77 -5.99
CA ALA A 53 1.26 -0.90 -7.14
C ALA A 53 1.37 0.59 -6.77
N ALA A 54 0.81 0.99 -5.62
CA ALA A 54 0.89 2.36 -5.12
C ALA A 54 2.34 2.78 -4.84
N LEU A 55 3.10 1.97 -4.11
CA LEU A 55 4.51 2.24 -3.79
C LEU A 55 5.37 2.36 -5.05
N GLY A 56 5.13 1.53 -6.07
CA GLY A 56 5.83 1.60 -7.36
C GLY A 56 5.63 2.90 -8.13
N THR A 57 4.62 3.72 -7.78
CA THR A 57 4.43 5.03 -8.41
C THR A 57 5.35 6.13 -7.87
N PHE A 58 5.96 5.93 -6.69
CA PHE A 58 6.80 6.95 -6.06
C PHE A 58 8.25 6.82 -6.52
N LYS A 59 8.88 7.96 -6.82
CA LYS A 59 10.32 8.06 -7.13
C LYS A 59 11.14 8.43 -5.88
N ASP A 60 10.98 7.66 -4.81
CA ASP A 60 11.63 7.89 -3.52
C ASP A 60 12.22 6.58 -2.99
N GLU A 61 13.47 6.60 -2.53
CA GLU A 61 14.18 5.41 -2.03
C GLU A 61 13.49 4.72 -0.85
N LYS A 62 12.62 5.43 -0.11
CA LYS A 62 11.87 4.88 1.02
C LYS A 62 10.92 3.75 0.62
N VAL A 63 10.60 3.62 -0.68
CA VAL A 63 9.77 2.50 -1.16
C VAL A 63 10.51 1.18 -1.23
N VAL A 64 11.85 1.19 -1.24
CA VAL A 64 12.68 0.00 -1.45
C VAL A 64 12.41 -1.06 -0.39
N MET A 65 12.35 -0.67 0.89
CA MET A 65 12.13 -1.63 1.98
C MET A 65 10.70 -2.22 1.94
N PRO A 66 9.61 -1.42 1.86
CA PRO A 66 8.26 -1.94 1.65
C PRO A 66 8.10 -2.87 0.43
N LEU A 67 8.63 -2.48 -0.74
CA LEU A 67 8.56 -3.31 -1.95
C LEU A 67 9.35 -4.62 -1.80
N SER A 68 10.51 -4.58 -1.16
CA SER A 68 11.32 -5.78 -0.87
C SER A 68 10.56 -6.80 0.00
N MET A 69 9.70 -6.34 0.90
CA MET A 69 8.84 -7.23 1.69
C MET A 69 7.75 -7.86 0.80
N LEU A 70 7.10 -7.05 -0.06
CA LEU A 70 6.03 -7.50 -0.96
C LEU A 70 6.51 -8.43 -2.08
N LEU A 71 7.79 -8.32 -2.49
CA LEU A 71 8.42 -9.30 -3.39
C LEU A 71 8.48 -10.72 -2.81
N ARG A 72 8.33 -10.87 -1.50
CA ARG A 72 8.31 -12.15 -0.78
C ARG A 72 6.90 -12.60 -0.39
N ASP A 73 5.87 -11.91 -0.87
CA ASP A 73 4.47 -12.23 -0.54
C ASP A 73 4.08 -13.64 -1.00
N PHE A 74 3.15 -14.28 -0.29
CA PHE A 74 2.60 -15.58 -0.71
C PHE A 74 1.76 -15.47 -1.98
N ALA A 75 1.01 -14.37 -2.16
CA ALA A 75 0.18 -14.15 -3.33
C ALA A 75 1.05 -13.77 -4.54
N PRO A 76 0.98 -14.53 -5.65
CA PRO A 76 1.74 -14.22 -6.87
C PRO A 76 1.48 -12.82 -7.43
N GLU A 77 0.23 -12.37 -7.40
CA GLU A 77 -0.20 -11.07 -7.92
C GLU A 77 0.48 -9.92 -7.18
N THR A 78 0.65 -10.06 -5.86
CA THR A 78 1.36 -9.08 -5.02
C THR A 78 2.84 -9.03 -5.37
N ARG A 79 3.49 -10.18 -5.58
CA ARG A 79 4.90 -10.23 -5.99
C ARG A 79 5.12 -9.57 -7.36
N ILE A 80 4.22 -9.84 -8.31
CA ILE A 80 4.27 -9.24 -9.66
C ILE A 80 4.11 -7.73 -9.58
N ALA A 81 3.18 -7.23 -8.75
CA ALA A 81 2.97 -5.79 -8.58
C ALA A 81 4.13 -5.07 -7.86
N ALA A 82 5.00 -5.80 -7.16
CA ALA A 82 6.13 -5.25 -6.42
C ALA A 82 7.45 -5.27 -7.21
N ALA A 83 7.49 -5.95 -8.36
CA ALA A 83 8.67 -6.11 -9.22
C ALA A 83 8.87 -4.92 -10.16
#